data_AF-A0A8B7RIP7-F1
#
_entry.id   AF-A0A8B7RIP7-F1
#
_cell.length_a   1.000
_cell.length_b   1.000
_cell.length_c   1.000
_cell.angle_alpha   90.00
_cell.angle_beta   90.00
_cell.angle_gamma   90.00
#
_symmetry.space_group_name_H-M   'P 1'
#
loop_
_entity.id
_entity.type
_entity.pdbx_description
1 polymer ?
#
loop_
_entity_poly.entity_id
_entity_poly.type
_entity_poly.pdbx_seq_one_letter_code
_entity_poly.pdbx_strand_id
1 'polypeptide(L)'
;MSRQVKDDFLRHYTVSDPRTHPKGYTEYKVTAQFISKRDPEDVKEVVVWKRYSDFRKLHGDLAYTHRNLFRRLEEFPAFPRAQVFDLIAEGAGPSPTHIGELAAMEAEAEKLDQEPWEPGGQEEEEDEEGGSAPAYLSQATELITQALRDEKAGAYPAALQGYRDGVHILLQGVPGDPSAARREGVKKKAAEYLKRAEEILHLHLSQLPP
;
A
#
# COMPACT_ATOMS: atom_id res chain seq x y z
N MET A 1 -7.53 -23.92 -31.47
CA MET A 1 -8.90 -24.31 -31.09
C MET A 1 -9.33 -23.49 -29.88
N SER A 2 -10.14 -22.45 -30.08
CA SER A 2 -10.63 -21.60 -28.98
C SER A 2 -11.76 -22.31 -28.25
N ARG A 3 -11.55 -22.69 -26.98
CA ARG A 3 -12.64 -23.05 -26.08
C ARG A 3 -13.43 -21.77 -25.80
N GLN A 4 -14.52 -21.54 -26.54
CA GLN A 4 -15.56 -20.63 -26.07
C GLN A 4 -16.21 -21.28 -24.84
N VAL A 5 -15.74 -20.91 -23.66
CA VAL A 5 -16.47 -21.22 -22.43
C VAL A 5 -17.75 -20.40 -22.52
N LYS A 6 -18.88 -21.05 -22.82
CA LYS A 6 -20.19 -20.40 -22.71
C LYS A 6 -20.33 -19.92 -21.27
N ASP A 7 -20.46 -18.62 -21.09
CA ASP A 7 -20.69 -18.04 -19.77
C ASP A 7 -22.13 -18.39 -19.35
N ASP A 8 -22.29 -19.60 -18.80
CA ASP A 8 -23.56 -20.19 -18.37
C ASP A 8 -24.08 -19.58 -17.04
N PHE A 9 -23.29 -18.73 -16.38
CA PHE A 9 -23.60 -18.10 -15.10
C PHE A 9 -23.55 -16.58 -15.18
N LEU A 10 -24.56 -15.89 -14.66
CA LEU A 10 -24.48 -14.46 -14.38
C LEU A 10 -23.73 -14.27 -13.06
N ARG A 11 -22.74 -13.37 -13.06
CA ARG A 11 -21.92 -13.09 -11.88
C ARG A 11 -22.25 -11.71 -11.35
N HIS A 12 -22.58 -11.63 -10.07
CA HIS A 12 -22.81 -10.37 -9.36
C HIS A 12 -21.85 -10.30 -8.18
N TYR A 13 -21.16 -9.17 -8.06
CA TYR A 13 -20.24 -8.89 -6.97
C TYR A 13 -20.76 -7.72 -6.15
N THR A 14 -20.78 -7.89 -4.83
CA THR A 14 -21.14 -6.83 -3.88
C THR A 14 -20.04 -6.70 -2.84
N VAL A 15 -19.70 -5.47 -2.49
CA VAL A 15 -18.74 -5.16 -1.42
C VAL A 15 -19.50 -4.43 -0.33
N SER A 16 -19.51 -4.99 0.89
CA SER A 16 -20.26 -4.47 2.04
C SER A 16 -19.49 -4.68 3.35
N ASP A 17 -20.09 -4.25 4.47
CA ASP A 17 -19.69 -4.58 5.84
C ASP A 17 -18.20 -4.33 6.17
N PRO A 18 -17.78 -3.08 6.39
CA PRO A 18 -16.43 -2.80 6.86
C PRO A 18 -16.24 -3.35 8.28
N ARG A 19 -15.20 -4.16 8.49
CA ARG A 19 -14.78 -4.63 9.83
C ARG A 19 -13.32 -4.28 10.12
N THR A 20 -13.03 -4.02 11.38
CA THR A 20 -11.66 -3.84 11.85
C THR A 20 -11.02 -5.20 12.07
N HIS A 21 -9.92 -5.46 11.36
CA HIS A 21 -9.09 -6.64 11.58
C HIS A 21 -8.25 -6.47 12.85
N PRO A 22 -7.94 -7.54 13.62
CA PRO A 22 -7.10 -7.46 14.83
C PRO A 22 -5.72 -6.82 14.64
N LYS A 23 -5.24 -6.74 13.39
CA LYS A 23 -3.98 -6.08 13.00
C LYS A 23 -4.14 -4.60 12.62
N GLY A 24 -5.27 -3.96 12.93
CA GLY A 24 -5.47 -2.52 12.79
C GLY A 24 -5.89 -2.02 11.39
N TYR A 25 -6.22 -2.91 10.44
CA TYR A 25 -6.68 -2.52 9.10
C TYR A 25 -8.15 -2.89 8.84
N THR A 26 -8.78 -2.20 7.89
CA THR A 26 -10.17 -2.47 7.49
C THR A 26 -10.25 -3.60 6.46
N GLU A 27 -11.12 -4.57 6.72
CA GLU A 27 -11.54 -5.59 5.77
C GLU A 27 -12.97 -5.36 5.33
N TYR A 28 -13.23 -5.63 4.07
CA TYR A 28 -14.53 -5.55 3.43
C TYR A 28 -15.01 -6.96 3.10
N LYS A 29 -16.29 -7.20 3.30
CA LYS A 29 -16.95 -8.42 2.87
C LYS A 29 -17.23 -8.34 1.38
N VAL A 30 -16.72 -9.30 0.63
CA VAL A 30 -16.98 -9.46 -0.80
C VAL A 30 -17.83 -10.68 -1.00
N THR A 31 -19.02 -10.45 -1.55
CA THR A 31 -19.95 -11.52 -1.91
C THR A 31 -19.95 -11.66 -3.42
N ALA A 32 -19.66 -12.87 -3.90
CA ALA A 32 -19.77 -13.26 -5.30
C ALA A 32 -20.94 -14.22 -5.44
N GLN A 33 -21.95 -13.81 -6.22
CA GLN A 33 -23.12 -14.62 -6.55
C GLN A 33 -23.01 -15.11 -7.98
N PHE A 34 -23.17 -16.42 -8.18
CA PHE A 34 -23.17 -17.10 -9.48
C PHE A 34 -24.58 -17.65 -9.72
N ILE A 35 -25.33 -16.99 -10.62
CA ILE A 35 -26.71 -17.32 -10.93
C ILE A 35 -26.73 -18.10 -12.25
N SER A 36 -27.20 -19.34 -12.25
CA SER A 36 -27.34 -20.13 -13.47
C SER A 36 -28.33 -19.47 -14.43
N LYS A 37 -27.97 -19.33 -15.71
CA LYS A 37 -28.90 -18.82 -16.74
C LYS A 37 -30.05 -19.77 -17.06
N ARG A 38 -29.90 -21.06 -16.72
CA ARG A 38 -30.91 -22.10 -16.99
C ARG A 38 -31.92 -22.20 -15.86
N ASP A 39 -31.43 -22.02 -14.63
CA ASP A 39 -32.20 -22.13 -13.41
C ASP A 39 -31.85 -20.93 -12.52
N PRO A 40 -32.59 -19.80 -12.63
CA PRO A 40 -32.25 -18.59 -11.90
C PRO A 40 -32.39 -18.71 -10.38
N GLU A 41 -33.00 -19.79 -9.89
CA GLU A 41 -33.05 -20.16 -8.47
C GLU A 41 -31.76 -20.86 -7.97
N ASP A 42 -30.96 -21.45 -8.87
CA ASP A 42 -29.65 -22.03 -8.52
C ASP A 42 -28.59 -20.91 -8.42
N VAL A 43 -28.61 -20.23 -7.28
CA VAL A 43 -27.65 -19.19 -6.91
C VAL A 43 -26.59 -19.78 -6.00
N LYS A 44 -25.34 -19.79 -6.47
CA LYS A 44 -24.17 -20.15 -5.64
C LYS A 44 -23.54 -18.88 -5.10
N GLU A 45 -23.38 -18.81 -3.78
CA GLU A 45 -22.78 -17.66 -3.11
C GLU A 45 -21.42 -18.04 -2.52
N VAL A 46 -20.43 -17.17 -2.75
CA VAL A 46 -19.11 -17.26 -2.11
C VAL A 46 -18.82 -15.93 -1.42
N VAL A 47 -18.44 -16.01 -0.15
CA VAL A 47 -18.09 -14.84 0.66
C VAL A 47 -16.61 -14.88 1.02
N VAL A 48 -15.89 -13.80 0.74
CA VAL A 48 -14.49 -13.61 1.14
C VAL A 48 -14.30 -12.26 1.82
N TRP A 49 -13.33 -12.17 2.73
CA TRP A 49 -12.95 -10.93 3.37
C TRP A 49 -11.65 -10.42 2.76
N LYS A 50 -11.63 -9.16 2.33
CA LYS A 50 -10.50 -8.55 1.61
C LYS A 50 -10.28 -7.11 2.06
N ARG A 51 -9.03 -6.66 2.08
CA ARG A 51 -8.70 -5.25 2.42
C ARG A 51 -8.65 -4.39 1.16
N TYR A 52 -8.72 -3.07 1.34
CA TYR A 52 -8.67 -2.09 0.24
C TYR A 52 -7.48 -2.33 -0.72
N SER A 53 -6.30 -2.64 -0.17
CA SER A 53 -5.10 -2.87 -0.98
C SER A 53 -5.19 -4.11 -1.87
N ASP A 54 -5.99 -5.12 -1.52
CA ASP A 54 -6.15 -6.32 -2.36
C ASP A 54 -6.85 -5.97 -3.67
N PHE A 55 -7.91 -5.14 -3.60
CA PHE A 55 -8.61 -4.66 -4.79
C PHE A 55 -7.74 -3.73 -5.63
N ARG A 56 -6.89 -2.92 -4.98
CA ARG A 56 -5.95 -2.05 -5.69
C ARG A 56 -4.92 -2.85 -6.49
N LYS A 57 -4.38 -3.92 -5.90
CA LYS A 57 -3.48 -4.86 -6.59
C LYS A 57 -4.18 -5.52 -7.78
N LEU A 58 -5.37 -6.09 -7.55
CA LEU A 58 -6.18 -6.70 -8.60
C LEU A 58 -6.50 -5.74 -9.75
N HIS A 59 -6.82 -4.48 -9.43
CA HIS A 59 -7.06 -3.44 -10.44
C HIS A 59 -5.82 -3.17 -11.28
N GLY A 60 -4.64 -3.08 -10.65
CA GLY A 60 -3.35 -2.94 -11.35
C GLY A 60 -3.11 -4.09 -12.34
N ASP A 61 -3.29 -5.33 -11.89
CA ASP A 61 -3.11 -6.54 -12.73
C ASP A 61 -4.06 -6.55 -13.92
N LEU A 62 -5.33 -6.18 -13.70
CA LEU A 62 -6.33 -6.08 -14.75
C LEU A 62 -6.01 -4.95 -15.73
N ALA A 63 -5.58 -3.79 -15.23
CA ALA A 63 -5.19 -2.65 -16.07
C ALA A 63 -3.98 -2.98 -16.94
N TYR A 64 -2.99 -3.68 -16.38
CA TYR A 64 -1.82 -4.17 -17.11
C TYR A 64 -2.23 -5.15 -18.22
N THR A 65 -3.04 -6.15 -17.88
CA THR A 65 -3.54 -7.14 -18.83
C THR A 65 -4.34 -6.48 -19.96
N HIS A 66 -5.24 -5.55 -19.60
CA HIS A 66 -6.02 -4.77 -20.54
C HIS A 66 -5.11 -3.97 -21.48
N ARG A 67 -4.12 -3.26 -20.94
CA ARG A 67 -3.15 -2.49 -21.73
C ARG A 67 -2.44 -3.35 -22.78
N ASN A 68 -2.07 -4.58 -22.40
CA ASN A 68 -1.34 -5.51 -23.26
C ASN A 68 -2.24 -6.13 -24.34
N LEU A 69 -3.48 -6.50 -24.00
CA LEU A 69 -4.43 -7.12 -24.93
C LEU A 69 -5.02 -6.10 -25.93
N PHE A 70 -5.41 -4.92 -25.44
CA PHE A 70 -6.09 -3.90 -26.24
C PHE A 70 -5.12 -2.89 -26.87
N ARG A 71 -3.80 -3.10 -26.75
CA ARG A 71 -2.74 -2.24 -27.32
C ARG A 71 -2.98 -0.73 -27.11
N ARG A 72 -3.55 -0.36 -25.97
CA ARG A 72 -3.90 1.02 -25.58
C ARG A 72 -4.98 1.71 -26.47
N LEU A 73 -5.79 0.96 -27.19
CA LEU A 73 -6.92 1.50 -27.97
C LEU A 73 -8.11 1.89 -27.09
N GLU A 74 -8.27 1.22 -25.94
CA GLU A 74 -9.35 1.45 -24.98
C GLU A 74 -8.74 1.84 -23.63
N GLU A 75 -9.36 2.81 -22.96
CA GLU A 75 -8.93 3.29 -21.64
C GLU A 75 -9.55 2.40 -20.55
N PHE A 76 -8.72 1.92 -19.62
CA PHE A 76 -9.18 1.10 -18.51
C PHE A 76 -9.73 2.02 -17.40
N PRO A 77 -10.89 1.70 -16.78
CA PRO A 77 -11.48 2.57 -15.77
C PRO A 77 -10.53 2.79 -14.59
N ALA A 78 -10.47 4.02 -14.08
CA ALA A 78 -9.64 4.37 -12.94
C ALA A 78 -10.14 3.71 -11.65
N PHE A 79 -9.22 3.36 -10.74
CA PHE A 79 -9.57 2.76 -9.46
C PHE A 79 -10.19 3.79 -8.50
N PRO A 80 -11.36 3.51 -7.88
CA PRO A 80 -11.98 4.42 -6.94
C PRO A 80 -11.09 4.73 -5.71
N ARG A 81 -11.06 6.00 -5.30
CA ARG A 81 -10.37 6.42 -4.07
C ARG A 81 -11.13 5.92 -2.84
N ALA A 82 -10.40 5.57 -1.78
CA ALA A 82 -10.94 4.98 -0.55
C ALA A 82 -12.13 5.74 0.08
N GLN A 83 -12.22 7.05 -0.13
CA GLN A 83 -13.33 7.89 0.35
C GLN A 83 -14.72 7.53 -0.22
N VAL A 84 -14.78 6.77 -1.32
CA VAL A 84 -16.05 6.42 -1.99
C VAL A 84 -16.66 5.12 -1.46
N PHE A 85 -15.90 4.29 -0.74
CA PHE A 85 -16.42 3.04 -0.19
C PHE A 85 -17.38 3.24 0.98
N ASP A 86 -17.36 4.42 1.63
CA ASP A 86 -18.33 4.81 2.65
C ASP A 86 -19.65 5.32 2.05
N LEU A 87 -19.73 5.54 0.73
CA LEU A 87 -20.89 6.14 0.06
C LEU A 87 -21.85 5.11 -0.56
N ILE A 88 -21.53 3.81 -0.52
CA ILE A 88 -22.41 2.75 -1.08
C ILE A 88 -23.47 2.30 -0.06
N ALA A 89 -23.43 2.82 1.17
CA ALA A 89 -24.46 2.60 2.18
C ALA A 89 -25.47 3.76 2.21
N GLU A 90 -26.34 3.87 1.20
CA GLU A 90 -27.53 4.71 1.33
C GLU A 90 -28.64 3.93 2.05
N GLY A 91 -28.89 4.30 3.31
CA GLY A 91 -30.00 3.72 4.06
C GLY A 91 -30.12 4.03 5.55
N ALA A 92 -29.62 5.17 6.08
CA ALA A 92 -30.17 5.82 7.29
C ALA A 92 -29.42 7.13 7.68
N GLY A 93 -30.08 8.27 7.45
CA GLY A 93 -30.06 9.48 8.31
C GLY A 93 -28.85 10.45 8.28
N PRO A 94 -29.06 11.78 8.39
CA PRO A 94 -27.98 12.77 8.46
C PRO A 94 -27.46 13.01 9.90
N SER A 95 -26.13 13.10 10.02
CA SER A 95 -25.22 13.85 10.94
C SER A 95 -25.75 14.35 12.30
N PRO A 96 -24.98 14.31 13.44
CA PRO A 96 -24.06 15.44 13.72
C PRO A 96 -22.84 15.19 14.67
N THR A 97 -21.75 15.92 14.38
CA THR A 97 -20.95 16.81 15.26
C THR A 97 -20.52 16.40 16.69
N HIS A 98 -19.18 16.40 16.90
CA HIS A 98 -18.39 16.98 18.02
C HIS A 98 -19.03 17.20 19.43
N ILE A 99 -18.23 16.86 20.46
CA ILE A 99 -18.31 17.18 21.92
C ILE A 99 -19.17 16.18 22.72
N GLY A 100 -18.77 15.60 23.85
CA GLY A 100 -17.58 15.67 24.70
C GLY A 100 -17.79 14.81 25.96
N GLU A 101 -16.70 14.57 26.72
CA GLU A 101 -16.62 14.55 28.20
C GLU A 101 -17.77 13.89 29.03
N LEU A 102 -17.59 12.92 29.93
CA LEU A 102 -16.64 12.84 31.06
C LEU A 102 -16.72 11.46 31.75
N ALA A 103 -15.66 11.16 32.52
CA ALA A 103 -15.61 10.33 33.73
C ALA A 103 -15.32 8.83 33.59
N ALA A 104 -14.02 8.53 33.48
CA ALA A 104 -13.35 7.67 34.47
C ALA A 104 -11.87 8.07 34.55
N MET A 105 -11.57 9.03 35.43
CA MET A 105 -10.23 9.18 35.99
C MET A 105 -10.01 8.03 36.98
N GLU A 106 -8.91 7.29 36.82
CA GLU A 106 -7.90 7.02 37.85
C GLU A 106 -7.11 5.77 37.46
N ALA A 107 -5.93 5.97 36.87
CA ALA A 107 -4.66 5.47 37.38
C ALA A 107 -3.57 5.75 36.33
N GLU A 108 -2.61 6.56 36.76
CA GLU A 108 -1.37 6.88 36.06
C GLU A 108 -0.64 5.64 35.52
N ALA A 109 -0.12 5.75 34.30
CA ALA A 109 1.31 5.59 34.05
C ALA A 109 1.64 6.13 32.66
N GLU A 110 2.24 7.31 32.66
CA GLU A 110 3.13 7.86 31.66
C GLU A 110 3.83 6.80 30.79
N LYS A 111 3.47 6.70 29.51
CA LYS A 111 4.36 6.21 28.44
C LYS A 111 3.92 6.72 27.07
N LEU A 112 4.32 7.95 26.78
CA LEU A 112 4.44 8.47 25.41
C LEU A 112 5.58 7.72 24.73
N ASP A 113 5.32 6.51 24.23
CA ASP A 113 6.14 5.95 23.15
C ASP A 113 5.48 6.31 21.84
N GLN A 114 6.10 7.28 21.16
CA GLN A 114 5.99 7.46 19.73
C GLN A 114 6.06 6.07 19.08
N GLU A 115 5.00 5.71 18.35
CA GLU A 115 4.92 4.45 17.64
C GLU A 115 6.22 4.24 16.84
N PRO A 116 7.01 3.20 17.16
CA PRO A 116 8.17 2.82 16.38
C PRO A 116 7.70 2.63 14.95
N TRP A 117 8.22 3.44 14.04
CA TRP A 117 7.98 3.27 12.62
C TRP A 117 8.24 1.79 12.28
N GLU A 118 7.20 1.09 11.87
CA GLU A 118 7.36 -0.25 11.31
C GLU A 118 7.62 -0.07 9.82
N PRO A 119 8.70 -0.65 9.26
CA PRO A 119 8.85 -0.67 7.81
C PRO A 119 7.63 -1.42 7.28
N GLY A 120 6.73 -0.68 6.62
CA GLY A 120 5.58 -1.22 5.92
C GLY A 120 6.06 -2.28 4.93
N GLY A 121 6.08 -3.52 5.38
CA GLY A 121 6.27 -4.68 4.54
C GLY A 121 5.05 -4.82 3.65
N GLN A 122 5.16 -4.27 2.45
CA GLN A 122 4.59 -4.73 1.17
C GLN A 122 4.31 -3.53 0.26
N GLU A 123 5.38 -2.96 -0.29
CA GLU A 123 5.41 -2.58 -1.71
C GLU A 123 6.79 -3.02 -2.25
N GLU A 124 7.09 -4.31 -2.08
CA GLU A 124 7.86 -5.02 -3.09
C GLU A 124 6.94 -5.10 -4.31
N GLU A 125 6.93 -4.05 -5.13
CA GLU A 125 6.64 -4.24 -6.55
C GLU A 125 7.85 -4.98 -7.12
N GLU A 126 7.85 -6.30 -6.94
CA GLU A 126 8.60 -7.20 -7.81
C GLU A 126 7.92 -7.13 -9.18
N ASP A 127 8.29 -6.10 -9.95
CA ASP A 127 8.26 -6.18 -11.40
C ASP A 127 9.15 -7.38 -11.78
N GLU A 128 8.52 -8.54 -12.04
CA GLU A 128 9.17 -9.66 -12.70
C GLU A 128 9.61 -9.24 -14.12
N GLU A 129 10.78 -8.62 -14.21
CA GLU A 129 11.60 -8.63 -15.41
C GLU A 129 12.87 -9.40 -15.05
N GLY A 130 12.91 -10.66 -15.45
CA GLY A 130 14.01 -11.59 -15.20
C GLY A 130 15.36 -11.02 -15.62
N GLY A 131 16.11 -10.56 -14.62
CA GLY A 131 17.49 -10.12 -14.70
C GLY A 131 17.92 -9.73 -13.30
N SER A 132 19.00 -10.35 -12.80
CA SER A 132 19.63 -10.05 -11.50
C SER A 132 19.48 -8.56 -11.15
N ALA A 133 18.92 -8.26 -9.98
CA ALA A 133 18.79 -6.88 -9.51
C ALA A 133 20.13 -6.14 -9.72
N PRO A 134 20.12 -4.93 -10.34
CA PRO A 134 21.32 -4.15 -10.55
C PRO A 134 22.16 -4.02 -9.27
N ALA A 135 23.49 -4.18 -9.37
CA ALA A 135 24.39 -4.17 -8.22
C ALA A 135 24.28 -2.90 -7.34
N TYR A 136 23.91 -1.77 -7.94
CA TYR A 136 23.69 -0.52 -7.21
C TYR A 136 22.45 -0.59 -6.30
N LEU A 137 21.41 -1.35 -6.68
CA LEU A 137 20.21 -1.52 -5.87
C LEU A 137 20.46 -2.42 -4.67
N SER A 138 21.23 -3.49 -4.82
CA SER A 138 21.62 -4.33 -3.68
C SER A 138 22.48 -3.54 -2.70
N GLN A 139 23.50 -2.82 -3.21
CA GLN A 139 24.38 -2.00 -2.38
C GLN A 139 23.63 -0.87 -1.65
N ALA A 140 22.72 -0.18 -2.33
CA ALA A 140 21.90 0.84 -1.71
C ALA A 140 20.93 0.27 -0.66
N THR A 141 20.28 -0.86 -0.96
CA THR A 141 19.36 -1.53 -0.04
C THR A 141 20.06 -1.94 1.25
N GLU A 142 21.29 -2.43 1.18
CA GLU A 142 22.09 -2.77 2.36
C GLU A 142 22.33 -1.53 3.26
N LEU A 143 22.75 -0.41 2.67
CA LEU A 143 22.99 0.83 3.41
C LEU A 143 21.71 1.41 4.02
N ILE A 144 20.60 1.42 3.27
CA ILE A 144 19.31 1.89 3.77
C ILE A 144 18.80 0.98 4.89
N THR A 145 18.93 -0.34 4.74
CA THR A 145 18.54 -1.30 5.79
C THR A 145 19.38 -1.10 7.04
N GLN A 146 20.66 -0.81 6.90
CA GLN A 146 21.51 -0.47 8.03
C GLN A 146 21.08 0.84 8.70
N ALA A 147 20.81 1.90 7.91
CA ALA A 147 20.33 3.18 8.41
C ALA A 147 19.05 3.04 9.25
N LEU A 148 18.13 2.21 8.77
CA LEU A 148 16.89 1.86 9.46
C LEU A 148 17.15 1.16 10.81
N ARG A 149 18.14 0.25 10.89
CA ARG A 149 18.52 -0.37 12.17
C ARG A 149 19.12 0.64 13.14
N ASP A 150 19.99 1.51 12.64
CA ASP A 150 20.65 2.54 13.43
C ASP A 150 19.63 3.57 13.96
N GLU A 151 18.63 3.93 13.16
CA GLU A 151 17.52 4.77 13.58
C GLU A 151 16.73 4.13 14.72
N LYS A 152 16.40 2.85 14.60
CA LYS A 152 15.70 2.10 15.66
C LYS A 152 16.55 1.96 16.93
N ALA A 153 17.86 1.94 16.80
CA ALA A 153 18.80 1.95 17.92
C ALA A 153 19.04 3.34 18.53
N GLY A 154 18.46 4.40 17.96
CA GLY A 154 18.68 5.79 18.38
C GLY A 154 20.05 6.35 17.96
N ALA A 155 20.80 5.63 17.11
CA ALA A 155 22.08 6.07 16.57
C ALA A 155 21.87 7.00 15.36
N TYR A 156 21.18 8.12 15.57
CA TYR A 156 20.77 9.05 14.52
C TYR A 156 21.92 9.56 13.61
N PRO A 157 23.14 9.85 14.11
CA PRO A 157 24.25 10.24 13.24
C PRO A 157 24.63 9.15 12.23
N ALA A 158 24.65 7.88 12.66
CA ALA A 158 24.94 6.74 11.80
C ALA A 158 23.78 6.49 10.82
N ALA A 159 22.53 6.60 11.29
CA ALA A 159 21.34 6.49 10.45
C ALA A 159 21.33 7.53 9.32
N LEU A 160 21.59 8.81 9.64
CA LEU A 160 21.65 9.89 8.65
C LEU A 160 22.75 9.66 7.61
N GLN A 161 23.90 9.14 8.04
CA GLN A 161 24.97 8.79 7.11
C GLN A 161 24.55 7.65 6.19
N GLY A 162 23.94 6.58 6.73
CA GLY A 162 23.44 5.47 5.93
C GLY A 162 22.34 5.89 4.93
N TYR A 163 21.44 6.79 5.32
CA TYR A 163 20.46 7.38 4.39
C TYR A 163 21.12 8.18 3.29
N ARG A 164 22.10 9.02 3.62
CA ARG A 164 22.83 9.83 2.64
C ARG A 164 23.58 8.96 1.63
N ASP A 165 24.32 7.97 2.11
CA ASP A 165 25.16 7.11 1.29
C ASP A 165 24.28 6.16 0.43
N GLY A 166 23.21 5.60 1.01
CA GLY A 166 22.24 4.78 0.28
C GLY A 166 21.55 5.56 -0.84
N VAL A 167 21.06 6.77 -0.56
CA VAL A 167 20.43 7.64 -1.57
C VAL A 167 21.43 8.06 -2.66
N HIS A 168 22.69 8.33 -2.29
CA HIS A 168 23.72 8.68 -3.27
C HIS A 168 23.92 7.57 -4.30
N ILE A 169 24.00 6.31 -3.85
CA ILE A 169 24.15 5.15 -4.73
C ILE A 169 22.91 4.95 -5.61
N LEU A 170 21.70 5.11 -5.06
CA LEU A 170 20.47 5.07 -5.83
C LEU A 170 20.49 6.09 -6.98
N LEU A 171 20.82 7.34 -6.68
CA LEU A 171 20.84 8.41 -7.68
C LEU A 171 21.98 8.28 -8.68
N GLN A 172 23.12 7.70 -8.28
CA GLN A 172 24.24 7.42 -9.18
C GLN A 172 23.94 6.28 -10.16
N GLY A 173 23.13 5.29 -9.75
CA GLY A 173 22.73 4.16 -10.61
C GLY A 173 21.64 4.51 -11.64
N VAL A 174 20.79 5.50 -11.34
CA VAL A 174 19.64 5.88 -12.18
C VAL A 174 20.01 6.19 -13.65
N PRO A 175 21.07 6.95 -13.98
CA PRO A 175 21.41 7.21 -15.38
C PRO A 175 21.80 5.94 -16.17
N GLY A 176 22.33 4.93 -15.49
CA GLY A 176 22.76 3.66 -16.10
C GLY A 176 21.68 2.59 -16.19
N ASP A 177 20.49 2.83 -15.63
CA ASP A 177 19.42 1.82 -15.61
C ASP A 177 18.64 1.80 -16.94
N PRO A 178 18.49 0.62 -17.58
CA PRO A 178 17.77 0.48 -18.86
C PRO A 178 16.25 0.69 -18.73
N SER A 179 15.67 0.47 -17.55
CA SER A 179 14.23 0.55 -17.33
C SER A 179 13.81 1.96 -16.89
N ALA A 180 12.97 2.62 -17.70
CA ALA A 180 12.42 3.92 -17.35
C ALA A 180 11.54 3.87 -16.08
N ALA A 181 10.78 2.78 -15.89
CA ALA A 181 9.96 2.56 -14.71
C ALA A 181 10.82 2.42 -13.45
N ARG A 182 11.90 1.63 -13.52
CA ARG A 182 12.84 1.46 -12.39
C ARG A 182 13.52 2.76 -12.02
N ARG A 183 13.95 3.57 -13.01
CA ARG A 183 14.51 4.91 -12.76
C ARG A 183 13.55 5.82 -12.02
N GLU A 184 12.27 5.81 -12.40
CA GLU A 184 11.25 6.61 -11.73
C GLU A 184 10.99 6.12 -10.30
N GLY A 185 10.85 4.80 -10.12
CA GLY A 185 10.68 4.17 -8.81
C GLY A 185 11.84 4.49 -7.86
N VAL A 186 13.08 4.37 -8.34
CA VAL A 186 14.29 4.69 -7.57
C VAL A 186 14.33 6.16 -7.16
N LYS A 187 14.00 7.09 -8.08
CA LYS A 187 13.94 8.53 -7.74
C LYS A 187 12.86 8.83 -6.69
N LYS A 188 11.68 8.21 -6.82
CA LYS A 188 10.60 8.36 -5.85
C LYS A 188 11.04 7.85 -4.48
N LYS A 189 11.64 6.66 -4.42
CA LYS A 189 12.14 6.07 -3.17
C LYS A 189 13.26 6.90 -2.54
N ALA A 190 14.18 7.42 -3.34
CA ALA A 190 15.23 8.31 -2.89
C ALA A 190 14.66 9.58 -2.22
N ALA A 191 13.59 10.17 -2.78
CA ALA A 191 12.92 11.32 -2.18
C ALA A 191 12.27 10.99 -0.83
N GLU A 192 11.68 9.79 -0.69
CA GLU A 192 11.12 9.32 0.59
C GLU A 192 12.21 9.19 1.67
N TYR A 193 13.37 8.62 1.33
CA TYR A 193 14.49 8.50 2.27
C TYR A 193 15.09 9.85 2.67
N LEU A 194 15.19 10.80 1.74
CA LEU A 194 15.63 12.15 2.05
C LEU A 194 14.67 12.85 3.02
N LYS A 195 13.36 12.73 2.79
CA LYS A 195 12.34 13.27 3.70
C LYS A 195 12.49 12.67 5.10
N ARG A 196 12.73 11.36 5.22
CA ARG A 196 12.94 10.72 6.53
C ARG A 196 14.20 11.22 7.22
N ALA A 197 15.31 11.37 6.48
CA ALA A 197 16.54 11.92 7.03
C ALA A 197 16.35 13.35 7.56
N GLU A 198 15.59 14.20 6.84
CA GLU A 198 15.24 15.54 7.30
C GLU A 198 14.40 15.52 8.58
N GLU A 199 13.42 14.63 8.69
CA GLU A 199 12.62 14.44 9.90
C GLU A 199 13.49 14.04 11.10
N ILE A 200 14.42 13.09 10.91
CA ILE A 200 15.36 12.67 11.95
C ILE A 200 16.19 13.86 12.43
N LEU A 201 16.71 14.67 11.49
CA LEU A 201 17.50 15.85 11.81
C LEU A 201 16.68 16.88 12.60
N HIS A 202 15.46 17.18 12.16
CA HIS A 202 14.58 18.15 12.84
C HIS A 202 14.12 17.67 14.22
N LEU A 203 13.84 16.38 14.40
CA LEU A 203 13.32 15.87 15.66
C LEU A 203 14.41 15.61 16.71
N HIS A 204 15.59 15.14 16.29
CA HIS A 204 16.61 14.61 17.19
C HIS A 204 17.89 15.45 17.26
N LEU A 205 18.30 16.13 16.18
CA LEU A 205 19.46 17.04 16.23
C LEU A 205 19.10 18.45 16.71
N SER A 206 17.86 18.92 16.50
CA SER A 206 17.40 20.22 17.04
C SER A 206 17.23 20.24 18.56
N GLN A 207 17.29 19.08 19.22
CA GLN A 207 17.13 18.94 20.67
C GLN A 207 18.44 18.76 21.43
N LEU A 208 19.60 18.87 20.77
CA LEU A 208 20.89 18.84 21.45
C LEU A 208 21.17 20.23 22.08
N PRO A 209 21.22 20.37 23.42
CA PRO A 209 21.65 21.63 24.03
C PRO A 209 23.14 21.91 23.72
N PRO A 210 23.55 23.19 23.69
CA PRO A 210 24.92 23.61 23.38
C PRO A 210 25.94 23.18 24.43
#